data_AF-A0A2H0M161-F1
#
_entry.id   AF-A0A2H0M161-F1
#
_cell.length_a   1.000
_cell.length_b   1.000
_cell.length_c   1.000
_cell.angle_alpha   90.00
_cell.angle_beta   90.00
_cell.angle_gamma   90.00
#
_symmetry.space_group_name_H-M   'P 1'
#
loop_
_entity.id
_entity.type
_entity.pdbx_description
1 polymer ?
#
loop_
_entity_poly.entity_id
_entity_poly.type
_entity_poly.pdbx_seq_one_letter_code
_entity_poly.pdbx_strand_id
1 'polypeptide(L)'
;MKKCLLLLLLAFALIPAQANASIIDLPDISGKGYFLDQNTGYTWMDIDNFFGMSYNAISAALSGTDFHIATASELSALQTSAPASPAAFNSYKTIMGDSPTRELIWGMYDDGNNADGISWSWIFDSDATWKHESNALSATQTYSDLGIFALNNAQGGSNNNAVPEPATLVLFGTGLLGLAASRRKKAQPFRPEQ
;
A
#
# COMPACT_ATOMS: atom_id res chain seq x y z
N MET A 1 -5.89 -46.65 7.23
CA MET A 1 -6.04 -45.77 6.03
C MET A 1 -6.78 -44.46 6.33
N LYS A 2 -7.89 -44.44 7.09
CA LYS A 2 -8.62 -43.19 7.44
C LYS A 2 -7.80 -42.12 8.20
N LYS A 3 -6.80 -42.53 8.99
CA LYS A 3 -5.93 -41.59 9.76
C LYS A 3 -4.92 -40.82 8.89
N CYS A 4 -4.57 -41.31 7.69
CA CYS A 4 -3.71 -40.55 6.77
C CYS A 4 -4.46 -39.43 6.04
N LEU A 5 -5.77 -39.57 5.83
CA LEU A 5 -6.56 -38.57 5.11
C LEU A 5 -6.76 -37.29 5.95
N LEU A 6 -6.90 -37.42 7.27
CA LEU A 6 -7.11 -36.28 8.18
C LEU A 6 -5.85 -35.40 8.34
N LEU A 7 -4.65 -36.00 8.27
CA LEU A 7 -3.38 -35.29 8.36
C LEU A 7 -3.05 -34.47 7.11
N LEU A 8 -3.54 -34.88 5.94
CA LEU A 8 -3.37 -34.14 4.68
C LEU A 8 -4.30 -32.92 4.59
N LEU A 9 -5.52 -33.03 5.12
CA LEU A 9 -6.49 -31.92 5.17
C LEU A 9 -6.07 -30.81 6.14
N LEU A 10 -5.42 -31.14 7.26
CA LEU A 10 -4.93 -30.14 8.21
C LEU A 10 -3.70 -29.37 7.68
N ALA A 11 -2.89 -30.00 6.82
CA ALA A 11 -1.71 -29.37 6.23
C ALA A 11 -2.06 -28.33 5.15
N PHE A 12 -3.21 -28.45 4.49
CA PHE A 12 -3.69 -27.46 3.51
C PHE A 12 -4.36 -26.23 4.15
N ALA A 13 -4.86 -26.34 5.39
CA ALA A 13 -5.51 -25.22 6.09
C ALA A 13 -4.52 -24.19 6.69
N LEU A 14 -3.22 -24.43 6.58
CA LEU A 14 -2.15 -23.62 7.17
C LEU A 14 -1.30 -22.90 6.13
N ILE A 15 -1.78 -22.72 4.90
CA ILE A 15 -1.10 -21.82 3.95
C ILE A 15 -1.31 -20.40 4.49
N PRO A 16 -0.26 -19.72 5.00
CA PRO A 16 -0.42 -18.36 5.46
C PRO A 16 -0.80 -17.51 4.25
N ALA A 17 -1.97 -16.87 4.31
CA ALA A 17 -2.25 -15.76 3.40
C ALA A 17 -1.22 -14.67 3.72
N GLN A 18 -0.29 -14.40 2.82
CA GLN A 18 0.55 -13.22 2.94
C GLN A 18 -0.36 -12.01 2.76
N ALA A 19 -0.68 -11.35 3.88
CA ALA A 19 -1.22 -10.00 3.84
C ALA A 19 -0.07 -9.05 3.52
N ASN A 20 0.26 -8.92 2.24
CA ASN A 20 1.17 -7.87 1.78
C ASN A 20 0.36 -6.58 1.72
N ALA A 21 0.68 -5.62 2.59
CA ALA A 21 0.14 -4.27 2.46
C ALA A 21 0.76 -3.64 1.22
N SER A 22 -0.06 -3.42 0.18
CA SER A 22 0.35 -2.79 -1.07
C SER A 22 0.76 -1.33 -0.90
N ILE A 23 0.30 -0.68 0.17
CA ILE A 23 0.60 0.71 0.51
C ILE A 23 1.37 0.72 1.84
N ILE A 24 2.54 1.35 1.85
CA ILE A 24 3.41 1.42 3.02
C ILE A 24 3.72 2.87 3.33
N ASP A 25 3.45 3.25 4.57
CA ASP A 25 3.85 4.54 5.13
C ASP A 25 5.38 4.68 5.17
N LEU A 26 5.89 5.83 4.72
CA LEU A 26 7.32 6.15 4.73
C LEU A 26 7.60 7.25 5.76
N PRO A 27 8.83 7.33 6.30
CA PRO A 27 9.17 8.40 7.21
C PRO A 27 9.07 9.78 6.55
N ASP A 28 8.55 10.75 7.30
CA ASP A 28 8.52 12.14 6.88
C ASP A 28 9.91 12.68 6.54
N ILE A 29 10.00 13.40 5.43
CA ILE A 29 11.22 14.11 5.01
C ILE A 29 10.90 15.60 5.00
N SER A 30 11.63 16.37 5.82
CA SER A 30 11.44 17.83 5.92
C SER A 30 10.01 18.25 6.29
N GLY A 31 9.31 17.43 7.07
CA GLY A 31 7.92 17.69 7.50
C GLY A 31 6.88 17.47 6.40
N LYS A 32 7.21 16.68 5.39
CA LYS A 32 6.28 16.18 4.37
C LYS A 32 6.13 14.67 4.54
N GLY A 33 4.89 14.19 4.51
CA GLY A 33 4.57 12.76 4.57
C GLY A 33 4.66 12.11 3.19
N TYR A 34 4.95 10.81 3.17
CA TYR A 34 5.11 10.03 1.94
C TYR A 34 4.64 8.60 2.15
N PHE A 35 4.23 7.93 1.06
CA PHE A 35 3.97 6.50 1.08
C PHE A 35 4.46 5.80 -0.19
N LEU A 36 4.81 4.52 -0.07
CA LEU A 36 5.21 3.66 -1.17
C LEU A 36 4.02 2.81 -1.62
N ASP A 37 3.70 2.86 -2.90
CA ASP A 37 2.89 1.83 -3.54
C ASP A 37 3.81 0.69 -4.01
N GLN A 38 3.79 -0.44 -3.31
CA GLN A 38 4.63 -1.60 -3.61
C GLN A 38 4.33 -2.25 -4.96
N ASN A 39 3.11 -2.12 -5.48
CA ASN A 39 2.74 -2.77 -6.73
C ASN A 39 3.31 -2.01 -7.94
N THR A 40 3.32 -0.68 -7.87
CA THR A 40 3.83 0.19 -8.94
C THR A 40 5.28 0.60 -8.74
N GLY A 41 5.76 0.58 -7.50
CA GLY A 41 7.07 1.10 -7.10
C GLY A 41 7.11 2.63 -7.00
N TYR A 42 5.96 3.31 -7.08
CA TYR A 42 5.88 4.77 -6.98
C TYR A 42 5.91 5.22 -5.52
N THR A 43 6.66 6.28 -5.27
CA THR A 43 6.59 7.01 -4.00
C THR A 43 5.62 8.17 -4.18
N TRP A 44 4.57 8.18 -3.39
CA TRP A 44 3.55 9.21 -3.37
C TRP A 44 3.81 10.17 -2.21
N MET A 45 3.43 11.43 -2.40
CA MET A 45 3.31 12.39 -1.31
C MET A 45 1.94 12.23 -0.66
N ASP A 46 1.87 12.41 0.65
CA ASP A 46 0.58 12.50 1.35
C ASP A 46 -0.23 13.67 0.80
N ILE A 47 -1.55 13.49 0.72
CA ILE A 47 -2.43 14.43 0.03
C ILE A 47 -2.54 15.77 0.77
N ASP A 48 -2.29 15.77 2.08
CA ASP A 48 -2.39 16.93 2.98
C ASP A 48 -1.16 17.85 2.92
N ASN A 49 -0.07 17.41 2.27
CA ASN A 49 1.15 18.19 2.09
C ASN A 49 0.94 19.54 1.41
N PHE A 50 -0.18 19.71 0.68
CA PHE A 50 -0.47 20.87 -0.15
C PHE A 50 -1.85 21.49 0.11
N PHE A 51 -2.50 21.19 1.24
CA PHE A 51 -3.77 21.83 1.59
C PHE A 51 -3.68 23.36 1.59
N GLY A 52 -4.74 24.01 1.12
CA GLY A 52 -4.79 25.47 1.01
C GLY A 52 -3.99 26.05 -0.15
N MET A 53 -3.51 25.22 -1.09
CA MET A 53 -2.83 25.66 -2.31
C MET A 53 -3.72 25.49 -3.56
N SER A 54 -3.48 26.28 -4.59
CA SER A 54 -4.05 26.06 -5.91
C SER A 54 -3.17 25.11 -6.72
N TYR A 55 -3.74 24.45 -7.73
CA TYR A 55 -2.97 23.55 -8.61
C TYR A 55 -1.72 24.21 -9.19
N ASN A 56 -1.81 25.45 -9.67
CA ASN A 56 -0.66 26.17 -10.21
C ASN A 56 0.43 26.41 -9.16
N ALA A 57 0.05 26.72 -7.91
CA ALA A 57 1.01 26.90 -6.84
C ALA A 57 1.71 25.58 -6.47
N ILE A 58 0.97 24.46 -6.53
CA ILE A 58 1.52 23.12 -6.29
C ILE A 58 2.46 22.71 -7.42
N SER A 59 2.04 22.87 -8.67
CA SER A 59 2.87 22.61 -9.86
C SER A 59 4.18 23.40 -9.81
N ALA A 60 4.12 24.68 -9.42
CA ALA A 60 5.32 25.50 -9.21
C ALA A 60 6.19 25.02 -8.04
N ALA A 61 5.59 24.52 -6.95
CA ALA A 61 6.33 23.98 -5.80
C ALA A 61 7.03 22.65 -6.13
N LEU A 62 6.43 21.83 -7.00
CA LEU A 62 7.00 20.57 -7.48
C LEU A 62 8.03 20.78 -8.60
N SER A 63 8.01 21.93 -9.28
CA SER A 63 8.97 22.26 -10.33
C SER A 63 10.41 22.23 -9.82
N GLY A 64 11.23 21.36 -10.42
CA GLY A 64 12.63 21.16 -10.04
C GLY A 64 12.85 20.09 -8.96
N THR A 65 11.78 19.40 -8.55
CA THR A 65 11.85 18.15 -7.78
C THR A 65 11.70 16.94 -8.70
N ASP A 66 11.87 15.74 -8.16
CA ASP A 66 11.58 14.48 -8.86
C ASP A 66 10.10 14.06 -8.79
N PHE A 67 9.23 14.90 -8.20
CA PHE A 67 7.81 14.66 -8.08
C PHE A 67 7.02 15.44 -9.14
N HIS A 68 5.95 14.83 -9.65
CA HIS A 68 4.96 15.47 -10.52
C HIS A 68 3.54 15.18 -10.05
N ILE A 69 2.60 15.96 -10.55
CA ILE A 69 1.16 15.75 -10.30
C ILE A 69 0.75 14.50 -11.08
N ALA A 70 0.11 13.56 -10.40
CA ALA A 70 -0.25 12.28 -10.97
C ALA A 70 -1.20 12.44 -12.16
N THR A 71 -0.94 11.68 -13.23
CA THR A 71 -1.85 11.54 -14.35
C THR A 71 -3.03 10.63 -13.99
N ALA A 72 -4.11 10.66 -14.78
CA ALA A 72 -5.23 9.74 -14.64
C ALA A 72 -4.81 8.25 -14.65
N SER A 73 -3.83 7.88 -15.49
CA SER A 73 -3.31 6.51 -15.54
C SER A 73 -2.53 6.10 -14.29
N GLU A 74 -1.73 7.01 -13.74
CA GLU A 74 -0.96 6.74 -12.52
C GLU A 74 -1.88 6.66 -11.30
N LEU A 75 -2.88 7.54 -11.21
CA LEU A 75 -3.90 7.46 -10.18
C LEU A 75 -4.71 6.16 -10.28
N SER A 76 -5.08 5.72 -11.47
CA SER A 76 -5.77 4.43 -11.66
C SER A 76 -4.94 3.23 -11.19
N ALA A 77 -3.61 3.30 -11.37
CA ALA A 77 -2.70 2.28 -10.84
C ALA A 77 -2.68 2.29 -9.30
N LEU A 78 -2.59 3.46 -8.67
CA LEU A 78 -2.71 3.59 -7.21
C LEU A 78 -4.04 3.04 -6.70
N GLN A 79 -5.16 3.34 -7.36
CA GLN A 79 -6.48 2.86 -6.97
C GLN A 79 -6.64 1.34 -7.11
N THR A 80 -5.87 0.73 -8.01
CA THR A 80 -5.78 -0.74 -8.11
C THR A 80 -4.98 -1.32 -6.95
N SER A 81 -3.92 -0.64 -6.52
CA SER A 81 -3.12 -1.00 -5.35
C SER A 81 -3.83 -0.74 -4.02
N ALA A 82 -4.65 0.31 -3.96
CA ALA A 82 -5.42 0.74 -2.80
C ALA A 82 -6.92 0.73 -3.13
N PRO A 83 -7.52 -0.46 -3.36
CA PRO A 83 -8.92 -0.53 -3.75
C PRO A 83 -9.82 0.05 -2.65
N ALA A 84 -10.80 0.85 -3.04
CA ALA A 84 -11.79 1.39 -2.13
C ALA A 84 -12.48 0.26 -1.35
N SER A 85 -12.35 0.28 -0.03
CA SER A 85 -12.93 -0.73 0.84
C SER A 85 -13.15 -0.11 2.22
N PRO A 86 -14.37 -0.18 2.78
CA PRO A 86 -14.63 0.29 4.14
C PRO A 86 -13.68 -0.30 5.19
N ALA A 87 -13.26 -1.55 4.99
CA ALA A 87 -12.35 -2.23 5.90
C ALA A 87 -10.90 -1.70 5.82
N ALA A 88 -10.48 -1.18 4.66
CA ALA A 88 -9.13 -0.66 4.44
C ALA A 88 -9.04 0.86 4.60
N PHE A 89 -10.18 1.57 4.54
CA PHE A 89 -10.24 3.03 4.51
C PHE A 89 -9.45 3.69 5.64
N ASN A 90 -9.63 3.26 6.89
CA ASN A 90 -8.88 3.84 8.03
C ASN A 90 -7.36 3.66 7.88
N SER A 91 -6.91 2.54 7.32
CA SER A 91 -5.49 2.33 7.04
C SER A 91 -5.01 3.29 5.95
N TYR A 92 -5.76 3.44 4.85
CA TYR A 92 -5.37 4.36 3.78
C TYR A 92 -5.41 5.82 4.24
N LYS A 93 -6.39 6.22 5.04
CA LYS A 93 -6.48 7.57 5.60
C LYS A 93 -5.24 7.90 6.46
N THR A 94 -4.79 6.98 7.28
CA THR A 94 -3.58 7.19 8.10
C THR A 94 -2.31 7.30 7.25
N ILE A 95 -2.23 6.58 6.12
CA ILE A 95 -1.01 6.52 5.29
C ILE A 95 -0.99 7.58 4.18
N MET A 96 -2.13 7.89 3.57
CA MET A 96 -2.23 8.81 2.43
C MET A 96 -2.60 10.23 2.85
N GLY A 97 -3.04 10.41 4.10
CA GLY A 97 -3.72 11.61 4.57
C GLY A 97 -5.20 11.66 4.22
N ASP A 98 -5.94 12.56 4.88
CA ASP A 98 -7.37 12.81 4.64
C ASP A 98 -7.73 14.29 4.85
N SER A 99 -8.94 14.68 4.44
CA SER A 99 -9.40 16.05 4.69
C SER A 99 -9.61 16.31 6.19
N PRO A 100 -9.09 17.42 6.74
CA PRO A 100 -9.28 17.77 8.14
C PRO A 100 -10.74 18.11 8.47
N THR A 101 -11.59 18.34 7.46
CA THR A 101 -12.98 18.76 7.63
C THR A 101 -13.98 17.76 7.08
N ARG A 102 -13.52 16.75 6.33
CA ARG A 102 -14.37 15.76 5.68
C ARG A 102 -13.71 14.40 5.85
N GLU A 103 -14.46 13.40 6.32
CA GLU A 103 -13.94 12.04 6.52
C GLU A 103 -13.76 11.29 5.19
N LEU A 104 -12.88 11.81 4.33
CA LEU A 104 -12.64 11.30 2.99
C LEU A 104 -11.20 11.58 2.54
N ILE A 105 -10.67 10.66 1.74
CA ILE A 105 -9.39 10.80 1.04
C ILE A 105 -9.73 11.40 -0.31
N TRP A 106 -9.19 12.58 -0.61
CA TRP A 106 -9.44 13.25 -1.90
C TRP A 106 -8.33 14.20 -2.31
N GLY A 107 -8.12 14.26 -3.61
CA GLY A 107 -7.10 15.10 -4.19
C GLY A 107 -7.33 15.38 -5.67
N MET A 108 -6.69 16.44 -6.13
CA MET A 108 -6.58 16.77 -7.53
C MET A 108 -5.64 15.81 -8.26
N TYR A 109 -5.84 15.62 -9.56
CA TYR A 109 -4.90 14.94 -10.44
C TYR A 109 -4.97 15.57 -11.85
N ASP A 110 -3.94 15.31 -12.66
CA ASP A 110 -3.88 15.74 -14.05
C ASP A 110 -4.62 14.73 -14.96
N ASP A 111 -5.70 15.16 -15.60
CA ASP A 111 -6.46 14.33 -16.53
C ASP A 111 -5.94 14.40 -17.98
N GLY A 112 -4.88 15.18 -18.23
CA GLY A 112 -4.28 15.38 -19.54
C GLY A 112 -5.06 16.33 -20.45
N ASN A 113 -6.14 16.96 -19.95
CA ASN A 113 -6.93 17.90 -20.72
C ASN A 113 -6.47 19.35 -20.49
N ASN A 114 -5.53 19.81 -21.31
CA ASN A 114 -5.02 21.18 -21.25
C ASN A 114 -6.08 22.28 -21.46
N ALA A 115 -7.26 21.94 -21.99
CA ALA A 115 -8.30 22.90 -22.33
C ALA A 115 -9.30 23.14 -21.18
N ASP A 116 -9.58 22.11 -20.37
CA ASP A 116 -10.80 22.07 -19.57
C ASP A 116 -10.54 21.68 -18.10
N GLY A 117 -9.73 22.44 -17.37
CA GLY A 117 -9.68 22.33 -15.90
C GLY A 117 -9.02 21.07 -15.34
N ILE A 118 -9.11 20.91 -14.03
CA ILE A 118 -8.44 19.85 -13.26
C ILE A 118 -9.50 18.89 -12.72
N SER A 119 -9.18 17.61 -12.73
CA SER A 119 -10.00 16.55 -12.16
C SER A 119 -9.69 16.33 -10.68
N TRP A 120 -10.65 15.76 -9.94
CA TRP A 120 -10.42 15.23 -8.60
C TRP A 120 -10.90 13.79 -8.47
N SER A 121 -10.37 13.10 -7.47
CA SER A 121 -10.84 11.78 -7.08
C SER A 121 -11.00 11.71 -5.57
N TRP A 122 -11.98 10.92 -5.11
CA TRP A 122 -12.25 10.75 -3.70
C TRP A 122 -12.80 9.37 -3.33
N ILE A 123 -12.65 9.01 -2.06
CA ILE A 123 -13.38 7.92 -1.39
C ILE A 123 -13.81 8.33 0.02
N PHE A 124 -15.03 7.93 0.39
CA PHE A 124 -15.49 7.93 1.78
C PHE A 124 -15.25 6.56 2.46
N ASP A 125 -15.39 6.53 3.78
CA ASP A 125 -15.33 5.31 4.60
C ASP A 125 -16.37 4.23 4.21
N SER A 126 -17.46 4.66 3.60
CA SER A 126 -18.59 3.83 3.19
C SER A 126 -18.54 3.44 1.71
N ASP A 127 -17.58 3.97 0.95
CA ASP A 127 -17.48 3.72 -0.48
C ASP A 127 -16.77 2.39 -0.77
N ALA A 128 -17.33 1.64 -1.72
CA ALA A 128 -16.73 0.41 -2.25
C ALA A 128 -15.95 0.65 -3.57
N THR A 129 -15.92 1.89 -4.05
CA THR A 129 -15.26 2.29 -5.30
C THR A 129 -14.72 3.71 -5.20
N TRP A 130 -13.56 3.97 -5.81
CA TRP A 130 -13.08 5.34 -6.03
C TRP A 130 -14.04 6.10 -6.94
N LYS A 131 -14.32 7.35 -6.57
CA LYS A 131 -15.14 8.28 -7.37
C LYS A 131 -14.24 9.34 -7.98
N HIS A 132 -14.69 9.91 -9.09
CA HIS A 132 -13.96 10.94 -9.82
C HIS A 132 -14.94 11.92 -10.46
N GLU A 133 -14.45 13.13 -10.70
CA GLU A 133 -15.14 14.13 -11.49
C GLU A 133 -14.11 14.79 -12.41
N SER A 134 -14.50 14.95 -13.67
CA SER A 134 -13.63 15.50 -14.69
C SER A 134 -13.92 16.96 -14.93
N ASN A 135 -12.88 17.75 -15.25
CA ASN A 135 -12.99 19.17 -15.57
C ASN A 135 -13.71 19.98 -14.46
N ALA A 136 -13.51 19.59 -13.20
CA ALA A 136 -14.30 20.10 -12.07
C ALA A 136 -13.74 21.41 -11.50
N LEU A 137 -12.46 21.71 -11.71
CA LEU A 137 -11.74 22.77 -11.00
C LEU A 137 -10.97 23.71 -11.92
N SER A 138 -10.81 24.95 -11.45
CA SER A 138 -9.90 25.92 -12.02
C SER A 138 -8.50 25.79 -11.41
N ALA A 139 -7.46 25.89 -12.23
CA ALA A 139 -6.06 25.78 -11.81
C ALA A 139 -5.58 26.88 -10.84
N THR A 140 -6.33 27.98 -10.77
CA THR A 140 -6.05 29.10 -9.87
C THR A 140 -6.90 29.08 -8.61
N GLN A 141 -7.91 28.21 -8.53
CA GLN A 141 -8.78 28.14 -7.36
C GLN A 141 -8.07 27.42 -6.21
N THR A 142 -8.25 27.96 -5.01
CA THR A 142 -7.72 27.38 -3.78
C THR A 142 -8.85 26.71 -3.01
N TYR A 143 -8.54 25.55 -2.44
CA TYR A 143 -9.43 24.80 -1.57
C TYR A 143 -8.68 24.53 -0.25
N SER A 144 -9.36 24.75 0.87
CA SER A 144 -8.73 24.64 2.20
C SER A 144 -8.36 23.21 2.57
N ASP A 145 -9.04 22.23 2.01
CA ASP A 145 -8.99 20.84 2.45
C ASP A 145 -8.85 19.84 1.30
N LEU A 146 -8.70 20.30 0.05
CA LEU A 146 -8.46 19.45 -1.12
C LEU A 146 -6.95 19.26 -1.33
N GLY A 147 -6.53 18.00 -1.35
CA GLY A 147 -5.14 17.64 -1.55
C GLY A 147 -4.74 17.55 -3.02
N ILE A 148 -3.59 16.94 -3.26
CA ILE A 148 -3.17 16.55 -4.60
C ILE A 148 -2.58 15.14 -4.58
N PHE A 149 -2.82 14.40 -5.65
CA PHE A 149 -2.10 13.18 -5.92
C PHE A 149 -0.80 13.55 -6.63
N ALA A 150 0.32 13.49 -5.91
CA ALA A 150 1.66 13.76 -6.46
C ALA A 150 2.58 12.58 -6.18
N LEU A 151 3.37 12.20 -7.17
CA LEU A 151 4.22 11.02 -7.10
C LEU A 151 5.59 11.27 -7.74
N ASN A 152 6.53 10.43 -7.37
CA ASN A 152 7.82 10.27 -8.02
C ASN A 152 7.86 8.86 -8.65
N ASN A 153 8.10 8.82 -9.96
CA ASN A 153 8.18 7.59 -10.74
C ASN A 153 9.62 7.11 -10.96
N ALA A 154 10.63 7.84 -10.46
CA ALA A 154 11.97 7.32 -10.39
C ALA A 154 11.89 6.04 -9.57
N GLN A 155 12.17 4.91 -10.22
CA GLN A 155 12.34 3.59 -9.60
C GLN A 155 13.58 3.61 -8.68
N GLY A 156 13.57 4.51 -7.69
CA GLY A 156 14.61 4.78 -6.71
C GLY A 156 14.24 4.24 -5.33
N GLY A 157 13.05 3.61 -5.22
CA GLY A 157 12.81 2.58 -4.23
C GLY A 157 13.73 1.42 -4.54
N SER A 158 14.99 1.53 -4.12
CA SER A 158 15.94 0.45 -4.07
C SER A 158 15.18 -0.80 -3.64
N ASN A 159 15.20 -1.84 -4.48
CA ASN A 159 14.64 -3.17 -4.21
C ASN A 159 15.27 -3.84 -2.95
N ASN A 160 15.93 -3.06 -2.10
CA ASN A 160 16.53 -3.41 -0.83
C ASN A 160 15.58 -3.25 0.36
N ASN A 161 14.36 -2.72 0.19
CA ASN A 161 13.27 -3.05 1.11
C ASN A 161 12.76 -4.47 0.79
N ALA A 162 13.68 -5.43 0.77
CA ALA A 162 13.33 -6.82 0.97
C ALA A 162 12.67 -6.87 2.34
N VAL A 163 11.35 -6.86 2.36
CA VAL A 163 10.55 -7.15 3.55
C VAL A 163 11.20 -8.39 4.15
N PRO A 164 11.73 -8.32 5.39
CA PRO A 164 12.40 -9.46 5.99
C PRO A 164 11.50 -10.67 5.82
N GLU A 165 12.02 -11.73 5.21
CA GLU A 165 11.26 -12.95 4.98
C GLU A 165 10.50 -13.27 6.27
N PRO A 166 9.16 -13.45 6.20
CA PRO A 166 8.35 -13.49 7.40
C PRO A 166 8.94 -14.55 8.32
N ALA A 167 9.18 -14.19 9.59
CA ALA A 167 9.86 -15.04 10.57
C ALA A 167 9.20 -16.43 10.72
N THR A 168 7.99 -16.60 10.19
CA THR A 168 7.30 -17.86 9.98
C THR A 168 8.11 -18.87 9.17
N LEU A 169 8.88 -18.48 8.14
CA LEU A 169 9.73 -19.40 7.37
C LEU A 169 10.88 -19.93 8.22
N VAL A 170 11.53 -19.06 8.99
CA VAL A 170 12.58 -19.45 9.94
C VAL A 170 11.99 -20.34 11.04
N LEU A 171 10.84 -19.98 11.60
CA LEU A 171 10.16 -20.75 12.64
C LEU A 171 9.67 -22.11 12.11
N PHE A 172 9.17 -22.16 10.88
CA PHE A 172 8.75 -23.38 10.21
C PHE A 172 9.94 -24.30 9.94
N GLY A 173 11.02 -23.76 9.39
CA GLY A 173 12.25 -24.50 9.12
C GLY A 173 12.87 -25.09 10.40
N THR A 174 12.98 -24.27 11.45
CA THR A 174 13.47 -24.72 12.76
C THR A 174 12.54 -25.73 13.43
N GLY A 175 11.22 -25.59 13.28
CA GLY A 175 10.22 -26.56 13.73
C GLY A 175 10.37 -27.93 13.05
N LEU A 176 10.57 -27.97 11.73
CA LEU A 176 10.80 -29.21 10.99
C LEU A 176 12.11 -29.90 11.40
N LEU A 177 13.18 -29.13 11.60
CA LEU A 177 14.45 -29.66 12.10
C LEU A 177 14.29 -30.26 13.51
N GLY A 178 13.56 -29.59 14.40
CA GLY A 178 13.21 -30.11 15.73
C GLY A 178 12.42 -31.42 15.65
N LEU A 179 11.43 -31.50 14.75
CA LEU A 179 10.65 -32.71 14.54
C LEU A 179 11.51 -33.86 13.99
N ALA A 180 12.38 -33.61 13.03
CA ALA A 180 13.31 -34.61 12.48
C ALA A 180 14.27 -35.15 13.56
N ALA A 181 14.80 -34.27 14.41
CA ALA A 181 15.66 -34.67 15.53
C ALA A 181 14.92 -35.54 16.56
N SER A 182 13.64 -35.25 16.83
CA SER A 182 12.82 -36.01 17.79
C SER A 182 12.63 -37.49 17.40
N ARG A 183 12.57 -37.78 16.09
CA ARG A 183 12.35 -39.15 15.59
C ARG A 183 13.56 -40.06 15.77
N ARG A 184 14.78 -39.51 15.84
CA ARG A 184 16.00 -40.33 15.98
C ARG A 184 16.15 -40.98 17.36
N LYS A 185 15.47 -40.47 18.40
CA LYS A 185 15.61 -40.99 19.77
C LYS A 185 14.85 -42.29 20.05
N LYS A 186 14.01 -42.79 19.12
CA LYS A 186 13.21 -44.02 19.32
C LYS A 186 13.79 -45.31 18.71
N ALA A 187 14.94 -45.25 18.05
CA ALA A 187 15.64 -46.46 17.63
C ALA A 187 16.44 -47.02 18.83
N GLN A 188 15.77 -47.66 19.78
CA GLN A 188 16.47 -48.47 20.77
C GLN A 188 16.98 -49.76 20.09
N PRO A 189 18.27 -50.09 20.23
CA PRO A 189 18.81 -51.34 19.73
C PRO A 189 18.20 -52.49 20.53
N PHE A 190 17.60 -53.44 19.81
CA PHE A 190 17.12 -54.71 20.35
C PHE A 190 18.29 -55.42 21.03
N ARG A 191 18.24 -55.57 22.37
CA ARG A 191 19.20 -56.40 23.10
C ARG A 191 18.65 -57.83 23.12
N PRO A 192 19.32 -58.81 22.49
CA PRO A 192 18.99 -60.21 22.71
C PRO A 192 19.37 -60.57 24.15
N GLU A 193 18.40 -61.05 24.92
CA GLU A 193 18.63 -61.63 26.24
C GLU A 193 19.40 -62.96 26.10
N GLN A 194 20.36 -63.18 27.00
CA GLN A 194 21.05 -64.47 27.20
C GLN A 194 20.48 -65.17 28.42
#